data_AF-A0A1J5TJA3-F1
#
_entry.id   AF-A0A1J5TJA3-F1
#
_cell.length_a   1.000
_cell.length_b   1.000
_cell.length_c   1.000
_cell.angle_alpha   90.00
_cell.angle_beta   90.00
_cell.angle_gamma   90.00
#
_symmetry.space_group_name_H-M   'P 1'
#
loop_
_entity.id
_entity.type
_entity.pdbx_description
1 polymer ?
#
loop_
_entity_poly.entity_id
_entity_poly.type
_entity_poly.pdbx_seq_one_letter_code
_entity_poly.pdbx_strand_id
1 'polypeptide(L)' 'MDFEKDYKSYFIFGSICFLCAIITIIGGVERTGIWMDAMYPLFLLFSIACFSIGWIRYNKKDEKT' A
#
# COMPACT_ATOMS: atom_id res chain seq x y z
N MET A 1 1.71 9.01 20.76
CA MET A 1 1.72 8.31 19.45
C MET A 1 1.22 9.34 18.45
N ASP A 2 2.10 9.89 17.60
CA ASP A 2 1.72 10.92 16.63
C ASP A 2 0.86 10.31 15.54
N PHE A 3 -0.47 10.33 15.75
CA PHE A 3 -1.45 9.81 14.81
C PHE A 3 -1.28 10.41 13.39
N GLU A 4 -0.82 11.66 13.32
CA GLU A 4 -0.58 12.40 12.08
C GLU A 4 0.64 11.91 11.30
N LYS A 5 1.66 11.40 11.99
CA LYS A 5 2.85 10.82 11.37
C LYS A 5 2.58 9.40 10.91
N ASP A 6 1.83 8.65 11.71
CA ASP A 6 1.52 7.24 11.43
C ASP A 6 0.64 7.07 10.18
N TYR A 7 -0.44 7.86 9.99
CA TYR A 7 -1.31 7.68 8.82
C TYR A 7 -0.56 7.96 7.51
N LYS A 8 0.31 8.99 7.48
CA LYS A 8 1.16 9.30 6.31
C LYS A 8 2.08 8.14 5.97
N SER A 9 2.70 7.51 6.97
CA SER A 9 3.55 6.34 6.76
C SER A 9 2.80 5.17 6.12
N TYR A 10 1.57 4.89 6.56
CA TYR A 10 0.74 3.86 5.93
C TYR A 10 0.38 4.21 4.49
N PHE A 11 0.03 5.46 4.20
CA PHE A 11 -0.27 5.89 2.83
C PHE A 11 0.95 5.78 1.90
N ILE A 12 2.14 6.17 2.37
CA ILE A 12 3.38 6.08 1.59
C ILE A 12 3.70 4.61 1.28
N PHE A 13 3.66 3.74 2.30
CA PHE A 13 3.96 2.33 2.13
C PHE A 13 2.92 1.64 1.23
N GLY A 14 1.62 1.92 1.43
CA GLY A 14 0.55 1.40 0.58
C GLY A 14 0.72 1.80 -0.89
N SER A 15 1.11 3.07 -1.15
CA SER A 15 1.39 3.55 -2.51
C SER A 15 2.57 2.84 -3.17
N ILE A 16 3.65 2.57 -2.43
CA ILE A 16 4.80 1.80 -2.95
C ILE A 16 4.36 0.38 -3.32
N CYS A 17 3.63 -0.31 -2.43
CA CYS A 17 3.12 -1.65 -2.71
C CYS A 17 2.16 -1.65 -3.92
N PHE A 18 1.33 -0.62 -4.07
CA PHE A 18 0.44 -0.47 -5.20
C PHE A 18 1.20 -0.30 -6.52
N LEU A 19 2.25 0.52 -6.54
CA LEU A 19 3.11 0.69 -7.71
C LEU A 19 3.80 -0.61 -8.08
N CYS A 20 4.34 -1.36 -7.11
CA CYS A 20 4.91 -2.68 -7.35
C CYS A 20 3.89 -3.65 -7.96
N ALA A 21 2.64 -3.64 -7.47
CA ALA A 21 1.56 -4.43 -8.04
C ALA A 21 1.26 -4.04 -9.49
N ILE A 22 1.15 -2.74 -9.80
CA ILE A 22 0.94 -2.24 -11.17
C ILE A 22 2.07 -2.66 -12.10
N ILE A 23 3.32 -2.48 -11.69
CA ILE A 23 4.50 -2.85 -12.49
C ILE A 23 4.48 -4.35 -12.79
N THR A 24 4.05 -5.17 -11.82
CA THR A 24 3.95 -6.63 -12.00
C THR A 24 2.87 -7.00 -13.02
N ILE A 25 1.69 -6.38 -12.94
CA ILE A 25 0.60 -6.60 -13.92
C ILE A 25 1.02 -6.17 -15.33
N ILE A 26 1.59 -4.97 -15.47
CA ILE A 26 1.91 -4.38 -16.78
C ILE A 26 3.16 -5.04 -17.40
N GLY A 27 4.18 -5.28 -16.59
CA GLY A 27 5.44 -5.86 -17.06
C GLY A 27 5.35 -7.36 -17.32
N GLY A 28 4.44 -8.06 -16.65
CA GLY A 28 4.32 -9.51 -16.70
C GLY A 28 5.56 -10.24 -16.18
N VAL A 29 5.47 -11.57 -16.11
CA VAL A 29 6.56 -12.44 -15.60
C VAL A 29 7.87 -12.25 -16.37
N GLU A 30 7.79 -11.95 -17.67
CA GLU A 30 8.95 -11.82 -18.56
C GLU A 30 9.84 -10.63 -18.23
N ARG A 31 9.28 -9.51 -17.78
CA ARG A 31 10.04 -8.29 -17.44
C ARG A 31 10.33 -8.17 -15.95
N THR A 32 9.44 -8.66 -15.11
CA THR A 32 9.52 -8.48 -13.65
C THR A 32 10.13 -9.67 -12.92
N GLY A 33 10.21 -10.81 -13.59
CA GLY A 33 10.72 -12.05 -13.02
C GLY A 33 9.67 -12.78 -12.18
N ILE A 34 9.81 -14.11 -12.12
CA ILE A 34 8.90 -15.02 -11.40
C ILE A 34 8.75 -14.63 -9.93
N TRP A 35 9.80 -14.08 -9.33
CA TRP A 35 9.79 -13.68 -7.92
C TRP A 35 8.83 -12.53 -7.65
N MET A 36 8.76 -11.55 -8.56
CA MET A 36 7.88 -10.39 -8.41
C MET A 36 6.42 -10.76 -8.68
N ASP A 37 6.18 -11.65 -9.65
CA ASP A 37 4.87 -12.23 -9.92
C ASP A 37 4.34 -13.05 -8.73
N ALA A 38 5.19 -13.88 -8.11
CA ALA A 38 4.83 -14.61 -6.90
C ALA A 38 4.53 -13.69 -5.70
N MET A 39 5.15 -12.50 -5.64
CA MET A 39 4.92 -11.50 -4.59
C MET A 39 3.73 -10.57 -4.89
N TYR A 40 3.18 -10.57 -6.10
CA TYR A 40 2.04 -9.74 -6.48
C TYR A 40 0.86 -9.79 -5.49
N PRO A 41 0.41 -10.96 -5.00
CA PRO A 41 -0.68 -11.03 -4.04
C PRO A 41 -0.34 -10.33 -2.72
N LEU A 42 0.92 -10.41 -2.28
CA LEU A 42 1.39 -9.73 -1.08
C LEU A 42 1.41 -8.21 -1.28
N PHE A 43 1.89 -7.73 -2.41
CA PHE A 43 1.87 -6.29 -2.72
C PHE A 43 0.45 -5.74 -2.75
N LEU A 44 -0.50 -6.48 -3.33
CA LEU A 44 -1.89 -6.07 -3.36
C LEU A 44 -2.51 -6.06 -1.95
N LEU A 45 -2.28 -7.11 -1.17
CA LEU A 45 -2.78 -7.21 0.21
C LEU A 45 -2.24 -6.10 1.10
N PHE A 46 -0.92 -5.84 1.05
CA PHE A 46 -0.31 -4.77 1.82
C PHE A 46 -0.81 -3.39 1.39
N SER A 47 -0.95 -3.15 0.08
CA SER A 47 -1.52 -1.92 -0.45
C SER A 47 -2.92 -1.65 0.12
N ILE A 48 -3.83 -2.63 0.01
CA ILE A 48 -5.22 -2.51 0.48
C ILE A 48 -5.24 -2.30 2.00
N ALA A 49 -4.52 -3.13 2.76
CA ALA A 49 -4.48 -3.03 4.22
C ALA A 49 -3.95 -1.67 4.69
N CYS A 50 -2.86 -1.18 4.08
CA CYS A 50 -2.26 0.11 4.44
C CYS A 50 -3.16 1.29 4.07
N PHE A 51 -3.83 1.27 2.92
CA PHE A 51 -4.82 2.29 2.58
C PHE A 51 -6.04 2.25 3.52
N SER A 52 -6.56 1.07 3.86
CA SER A 52 -7.66 0.94 4.83
C SER A 52 -7.29 1.50 6.20
N ILE A 53 -6.12 1.13 6.74
CA ILE A 53 -5.65 1.62 8.03
C ILE A 53 -5.38 3.12 7.99
N GLY A 54 -4.74 3.60 6.91
CA GLY A 54 -4.49 5.02 6.67
C GLY A 54 -5.79 5.81 6.64
N TRP A 55 -6.82 5.32 5.94
CA TRP A 55 -8.13 5.95 5.83
C TRP A 55 -8.88 5.98 7.16
N ILE A 56 -8.89 4.87 7.91
CA ILE A 56 -9.51 4.82 9.25
C ILE A 56 -8.84 5.82 10.19
N ARG A 57 -7.51 5.91 10.17
CA ARG A 57 -6.77 6.86 11.01
C ARG A 57 -6.96 8.31 10.57
N TYR A 58 -7.08 8.55 9.26
CA TYR A 58 -7.40 9.87 8.71
C TYR A 58 -8.77 10.35 9.19
N ASN A 59 -9.82 9.54 9.04
CA ASN A 59 -11.17 9.90 9.48
C ASN A 59 -11.25 10.14 11.00
N LYS A 60 -10.52 9.36 11.81
CA LYS A 60 -10.43 9.59 13.27
C LYS A 60 -9.70 10.87 13.66
N LYS A 61 -8.87 11.44 12.77
CA LYS A 61 -8.23 12.73 12.99
C LYS A 61 -9.22 13.87 12.75
N ASP A 62 -10.02 13.77 11.70
CA ASP A 62 -11.10 14.72 11.39
C ASP A 62 -12.18 14.74 12.49
N GLU A 63 -12.54 13.58 13.06
CA GLU A 63 -13.56 13.47 14.13
C GLU A 63 -13.12 14.10 15.48
N LYS A 64 -11.84 14.46 15.64
CA LYS A 64 -11.30 15.13 16.84
C LYS A 64 -11.06 16.64 16.65
N THR A 65 -11.47 17.20 15.52
CA THR A 65 -11.44 18.66 15.26
C THR A 65 -12.83 19.25 15.44
#